data_AF-A0A8D0R1Q5-F1
#
_entry.id   AF-A0A8D0R1Q5-F1
#
_cell.length_a   1.000
_cell.length_b   1.000
_cell.length_c   1.000
_cell.angle_alpha   90.00
_cell.angle_beta   90.00
_cell.angle_gamma   90.00
#
_symmetry.space_group_name_H-M   'P 1'
#
loop_
_entity.id
_entity.type
_entity.pdbx_description
1 polymer ?
#
loop_
_entity_poly.entity_id
_entity_poly.type
_entity_poly.pdbx_seq_one_letter_code
_entity_poly.pdbx_strand_id
1 'polypeptide(L)'
;MARKQDSWEDIHSDTDVLTSIQTEEGLKLLLVRADVLHFSGDVIINTVPRTLQLGGGRLSRVLLKKAGPNLQKELKAKTQKAEEKVGSIFVTSGYDLGYRAVIHVMAPGWDKGAGSSRQIMAKIIRKCLKTVEEQSFASITFPMIATGNLRFPKAIFAELILSEVCSFSSSAQLNSLQEVHFLVHPSDDESCQAFLDEFTKWLKRNPNKDRCLMVGDNQGIFGTVSNPAVSTYEMKIGAITFRVAIGDITKEKVDVIVNSTTKTFNLKLAARPHRDFIITQGGYLKCKIIMHVLGENNVRDTTSTILEECERRKHSSVCLPAIGTGEIPDHWTDMNQQLFCVIPLHRGQSEYTAVKDKFSQISHSFKIRKIERIQNRFLWQSYQVKKKQMDIKNGHTNNEKLLFHGTDAASVPQINQHGFNRSFAGKNAACYGRGTYFAVDASYSANDKYSIPDSKGRKRIYVVRVLTGDYTHGQTGMLTPPSKNSDNTKDTYDSVTDDINQPKLFVIFSDYQAYPEYLVTLSKR
;
A
#
# COMPACT_ATOMS: atom_id res chain seq x y z
N MET A 1 -14.96 -41.37 28.21
CA MET A 1 -16.23 -40.79 27.68
C MET A 1 -16.18 -39.30 27.99
N ALA A 2 -16.32 -38.32 27.10
CA ALA A 2 -16.55 -38.24 25.66
C ALA A 2 -15.85 -36.97 25.11
N ARG A 3 -15.58 -36.97 23.80
CA ARG A 3 -14.87 -35.93 23.02
C ARG A 3 -15.68 -34.64 22.82
N LYS A 4 -14.94 -33.52 22.74
CA LYS A 4 -15.03 -32.37 21.80
C LYS A 4 -13.63 -31.73 21.86
N GLN A 5 -12.72 -31.68 20.89
CA GLN A 5 -12.72 -31.55 19.43
C GLN A 5 -13.61 -30.40 18.94
N ASP A 6 -13.02 -29.21 18.95
CA ASP A 6 -13.35 -28.10 18.06
C ASP A 6 -12.04 -27.42 17.60
N SER A 7 -12.07 -26.98 16.35
CA SER A 7 -11.03 -26.84 15.32
C SER A 7 -9.90 -25.84 15.55
N TRP A 8 -8.67 -26.25 15.23
CA TRP A 8 -7.46 -25.43 15.06
C TRP A 8 -7.20 -25.12 13.58
N GLU A 9 -8.17 -24.58 12.85
CA GLU A 9 -7.99 -24.19 11.46
C GLU A 9 -8.57 -22.79 11.23
N ASP A 10 -7.75 -21.94 10.59
CA ASP A 10 -7.98 -20.57 10.09
C ASP A 10 -7.20 -19.43 10.78
N ILE A 11 -5.86 -19.51 10.71
CA ILE A 11 -4.96 -18.34 10.86
C ILE A 11 -4.57 -17.90 9.45
N HIS A 12 -5.25 -16.90 8.88
CA HIS A 12 -4.82 -16.27 7.63
C HIS A 12 -3.47 -15.56 7.84
N SER A 13 -2.48 -15.93 7.02
CA SER A 13 -1.13 -15.37 6.96
C SER A 13 -1.11 -14.02 6.25
N ASP A 14 -0.59 -12.96 6.88
CA ASP A 14 -0.33 -11.65 6.26
C ASP A 14 0.87 -11.74 5.27
N THR A 15 0.69 -12.48 4.18
CA THR A 15 1.58 -12.46 3.01
C THR A 15 0.91 -11.67 1.91
N ASP A 16 1.35 -10.43 1.71
CA ASP A 16 0.82 -9.59 0.65
C ASP A 16 1.70 -9.72 -0.59
N VAL A 17 1.25 -10.48 -1.59
CA VAL A 17 1.81 -10.37 -2.95
C VAL A 17 1.32 -9.04 -3.53
N LEU A 18 2.22 -8.07 -3.63
CA LEU A 18 1.88 -6.71 -4.06
C LEU A 18 1.74 -6.61 -5.58
N THR A 19 2.58 -7.34 -6.31
CA THR A 19 2.52 -7.43 -7.76
C THR A 19 3.29 -8.66 -8.25
N SER A 20 2.98 -9.12 -9.45
CA SER A 20 3.69 -10.18 -10.13
C SER A 20 3.82 -9.90 -11.62
N ILE A 21 4.91 -10.38 -12.21
CA ILE A 21 5.11 -10.45 -13.66
C ILE A 21 5.59 -11.85 -14.04
N GLN A 22 5.45 -12.21 -15.30
CA GLN A 22 5.95 -13.48 -15.81
C GLN A 22 6.85 -13.21 -17.00
N THR A 23 8.04 -13.82 -17.02
CA THR A 23 8.92 -13.73 -18.19
C THR A 23 8.33 -14.53 -19.35
N GLU A 24 8.85 -14.33 -20.57
CA GLU A 24 8.39 -15.07 -21.76
C GLU A 24 8.63 -16.58 -21.62
N GLU A 25 9.65 -16.97 -20.86
CA GLU A 25 10.02 -18.36 -20.62
C GLU A 25 9.21 -18.99 -19.47
N GLY A 26 8.28 -18.23 -18.88
CA GLY A 26 7.31 -18.72 -17.91
C GLY A 26 7.73 -18.55 -16.45
N LEU A 27 8.87 -17.92 -16.16
CA LEU A 27 9.33 -17.67 -14.79
C LEU A 27 8.47 -16.60 -14.13
N LYS A 28 7.87 -16.89 -12.98
CA LYS A 28 7.08 -15.91 -12.22
C LYS A 28 7.98 -15.11 -11.29
N LEU A 29 7.81 -13.80 -11.31
CA LEU A 29 8.51 -12.85 -10.46
C LEU A 29 7.50 -12.17 -9.56
N LEU A 30 7.59 -12.38 -8.25
CA LEU A 30 6.62 -11.89 -7.27
C LEU A 30 7.28 -10.86 -6.36
N LEU A 31 6.69 -9.68 -6.25
CA LEU A 31 7.01 -8.73 -5.19
C LEU A 31 6.15 -9.06 -3.97
N VAL A 32 6.80 -9.48 -2.89
CA VAL A 32 6.12 -9.94 -1.67
C VAL A 32 6.46 -9.02 -0.51
N ARG A 33 5.43 -8.55 0.20
CA ARG A 33 5.56 -7.81 1.46
C ARG A 33 5.18 -8.73 2.61
N ALA A 34 6.19 -9.26 3.30
CA ALA A 34 5.99 -10.15 4.43
C ALA A 34 7.23 -10.17 5.34
N ASP A 35 7.05 -10.61 6.60
CA ASP A 35 8.18 -10.98 7.45
C ASP A 35 8.81 -12.26 6.91
N VAL A 36 10.15 -12.30 6.87
CA VAL A 36 10.92 -13.47 6.44
C VAL A 36 10.63 -14.74 7.23
N LEU A 37 10.14 -14.62 8.46
CA LEU A 37 9.72 -15.75 9.29
C LEU A 37 8.34 -16.30 8.93
N HIS A 38 7.54 -15.55 8.17
CA HIS A 38 6.15 -15.91 7.82
C HIS A 38 5.96 -16.15 6.32
N PHE A 39 7.06 -16.21 5.57
CA PHE A 39 7.06 -16.53 4.14
C PHE A 39 7.86 -17.79 3.89
N SER A 40 7.34 -18.69 3.06
CA SER A 40 7.96 -19.98 2.72
C SER A 40 8.36 -20.03 1.25
N GLY A 41 9.33 -20.89 0.96
CA GLY A 41 9.83 -21.16 -0.38
C GLY A 41 10.91 -22.24 -0.33
N ASP A 42 11.46 -22.63 -1.46
CA ASP A 42 12.49 -23.67 -1.49
C ASP A 42 13.83 -23.13 -0.97
N VAL A 43 14.22 -21.93 -1.42
CA VAL A 43 15.52 -21.34 -1.09
C VAL A 43 15.37 -19.90 -0.63
N ILE A 44 16.09 -19.53 0.43
CA ILE A 44 16.24 -18.14 0.86
C ILE A 44 17.69 -17.65 0.80
N ILE A 45 17.88 -16.41 0.37
CA ILE A 45 19.19 -15.76 0.35
C ILE A 45 19.48 -15.06 1.68
N ASN A 46 20.67 -15.27 2.22
CA ASN A 46 21.19 -14.56 3.39
C ASN A 46 22.53 -13.89 3.10
N THR A 47 22.73 -12.65 3.55
CA THR A 47 24.03 -11.97 3.44
C THR A 47 24.94 -12.33 4.62
N VAL A 48 26.19 -12.68 4.34
CA VAL A 48 27.21 -13.01 5.36
C VAL A 48 28.43 -12.09 5.28
N PRO A 49 29.07 -11.75 6.41
CA PRO A 49 30.34 -11.02 6.41
C PRO A 49 31.49 -11.92 5.96
N ARG A 50 32.67 -11.32 5.75
CA ARG A 50 33.92 -12.08 5.43
C ARG A 50 34.27 -13.12 6.49
N THR A 51 33.89 -12.91 7.74
CA THR A 51 34.15 -13.86 8.84
C THR A 51 33.20 -15.06 8.84
N LEU A 52 32.20 -15.09 7.95
CA LEU A 52 31.13 -16.09 7.89
C LEU A 52 30.35 -16.29 9.19
N GLN A 53 30.48 -15.34 10.12
CA GLN A 53 29.75 -15.35 11.37
C GLN A 53 28.36 -14.76 11.14
N LEU A 54 27.36 -15.62 11.26
CA LEU A 54 25.95 -15.28 11.19
C LEU A 54 25.55 -14.45 12.43
N GLY A 55 24.48 -13.66 12.27
CA GLY A 55 23.88 -12.87 13.35
C GLY A 55 24.28 -11.40 13.41
N GLY A 56 25.26 -10.97 12.60
CA GLY A 56 25.69 -9.57 12.54
C GLY A 56 24.64 -8.63 11.91
N GLY A 57 24.03 -9.05 10.79
CA GLY A 57 22.96 -8.31 10.11
C GLY A 57 21.56 -8.67 10.65
N ARG A 58 20.58 -7.76 10.50
CA ARG A 58 19.18 -7.98 10.95
C ARG A 58 18.58 -9.27 10.37
N LEU A 59 18.65 -9.44 9.04
CA LEU A 59 18.19 -10.65 8.36
C LEU A 59 18.92 -11.89 8.89
N SER A 60 20.26 -11.88 8.87
CA SER A 60 21.05 -13.04 9.34
C SER A 60 20.78 -13.40 10.80
N ARG A 61 20.45 -12.43 11.67
CA ARG A 61 20.09 -12.68 13.07
C ARG A 61 18.75 -13.36 13.20
N VAL A 62 17.75 -12.89 12.46
CA VAL A 62 16.40 -13.47 12.45
C VAL A 62 16.45 -14.90 11.93
N LEU A 63 17.16 -15.13 10.82
CA LEU A 63 17.36 -16.47 10.26
C LEU A 63 18.11 -17.38 11.22
N LEU A 64 19.25 -16.96 11.79
CA LEU A 64 19.99 -17.80 12.74
C LEU A 64 19.17 -18.14 13.99
N LYS A 65 18.39 -17.17 14.50
CA LYS A 65 17.54 -17.37 15.68
C LYS A 65 16.47 -18.43 15.40
N LYS A 66 15.85 -18.41 14.22
CA LYS A 66 14.80 -19.36 13.84
C LYS A 66 15.37 -20.73 13.44
N ALA A 67 16.44 -20.77 12.65
CA ALA A 67 17.09 -22.01 12.18
C ALA A 67 17.83 -22.78 13.29
N GLY A 68 18.24 -22.09 14.35
CA GLY A 68 19.08 -22.63 15.40
C GLY A 68 20.58 -22.66 15.06
N PRO A 69 21.42 -23.08 16.02
CA PRO A 69 22.89 -23.00 15.92
C PRO A 69 23.48 -23.93 14.85
N ASN A 70 22.75 -24.94 14.39
CA ASN A 70 23.22 -25.89 13.38
C ASN A 70 23.47 -25.22 12.02
N LEU A 71 22.70 -24.17 11.68
CA LEU A 71 22.94 -23.36 10.47
C LEU A 71 24.36 -22.79 10.44
N GLN A 72 24.85 -22.26 11.56
CA GLN A 72 26.21 -21.74 11.66
C GLN A 72 27.26 -22.85 11.59
N LYS A 73 26.99 -24.01 12.20
CA LYS A 73 27.92 -25.15 12.21
C LYS A 73 28.09 -25.72 10.80
N GLU A 74 26.99 -25.90 10.06
CA GLU A 74 27.04 -26.39 8.68
C GLU A 74 27.76 -25.40 7.77
N LEU A 75 27.47 -24.10 7.89
CA LEU A 75 28.18 -23.08 7.12
C LEU A 75 29.70 -23.17 7.35
N LYS A 76 30.15 -23.22 8.60
CA LYS A 76 31.58 -23.35 8.93
C LYS A 76 32.19 -24.64 8.39
N ALA A 77 31.49 -25.77 8.50
CA ALA A 77 31.97 -27.05 7.98
C ALA A 77 32.16 -27.02 6.46
N LYS A 78 31.25 -26.37 5.73
CA LYS A 78 31.30 -26.24 4.27
C LYS A 78 32.36 -25.26 3.77
N THR A 79 32.81 -24.31 4.58
CA THR A 79 33.81 -23.31 4.15
C THR A 79 35.26 -23.61 4.56
N GLN A 80 35.50 -24.66 5.36
CA GLN A 80 36.86 -25.05 5.82
C GLN A 80 37.90 -25.26 4.70
N LYS A 81 37.48 -25.45 3.44
CA LYS A 81 38.35 -25.73 2.29
C LYS A 81 38.19 -24.72 1.13
N ALA A 82 37.40 -23.66 1.30
CA ALA A 82 37.08 -22.74 0.21
C ALA A 82 37.95 -21.48 0.26
N GLU A 83 38.35 -20.96 -0.91
CA GLU A 83 38.94 -19.63 -1.01
C GLU A 83 37.83 -18.57 -0.82
N GLU A 84 37.82 -17.93 0.35
CA GLU A 84 36.76 -17.01 0.76
C GLU A 84 37.02 -15.59 0.21
N LYS A 85 36.20 -15.16 -0.75
CA LYS A 85 36.24 -13.80 -1.28
C LYS A 85 34.85 -13.24 -1.52
N VAL A 86 34.77 -11.91 -1.57
CA VAL A 86 33.55 -11.20 -1.94
C VAL A 86 33.10 -11.67 -3.33
N GLY A 87 31.83 -12.05 -3.46
CA GLY A 87 31.30 -12.73 -4.65
C GLY A 87 31.16 -14.26 -4.54
N SER A 88 31.58 -14.84 -3.41
CA SER A 88 31.35 -16.26 -3.09
C SER A 88 29.95 -16.50 -2.54
N ILE A 89 29.42 -17.70 -2.79
CA ILE A 89 28.13 -18.19 -2.29
C ILE A 89 28.33 -19.56 -1.63
N PHE A 90 27.53 -19.88 -0.61
CA PHE A 90 27.57 -21.16 0.10
C PHE A 90 26.16 -21.65 0.38
N VAL A 91 25.90 -22.95 0.23
CA VAL A 91 24.56 -23.52 0.43
C VAL A 91 24.53 -24.36 1.69
N THR A 92 23.55 -24.13 2.56
CA THR A 92 23.26 -24.93 3.75
C THR A 92 21.82 -25.43 3.74
N SER A 93 21.48 -26.34 4.64
CA SER A 93 20.10 -26.78 4.86
C SER A 93 19.28 -25.65 5.52
N GLY A 94 17.97 -25.61 5.27
CA GLY A 94 17.11 -24.58 5.85
C GLY A 94 16.76 -24.76 7.34
N TYR A 95 16.95 -25.97 7.90
CA TYR A 95 16.58 -26.29 9.29
C TYR A 95 15.14 -25.83 9.61
N ASP A 96 14.92 -25.22 10.77
CA ASP A 96 13.60 -24.79 11.25
C ASP A 96 13.08 -23.51 10.57
N LEU A 97 13.66 -23.08 9.44
CA LEU A 97 13.24 -21.86 8.73
C LEU A 97 11.99 -22.05 7.86
N GLY A 98 11.59 -23.28 7.57
CA GLY A 98 10.54 -23.54 6.57
C GLY A 98 11.01 -23.35 5.12
N TYR A 99 12.33 -23.29 4.91
CA TYR A 99 12.99 -23.37 3.59
C TYR A 99 13.74 -24.70 3.49
N ARG A 100 13.93 -25.20 2.27
CA ARG A 100 14.74 -26.42 2.04
C ARG A 100 16.23 -26.11 2.13
N ALA A 101 16.65 -24.94 1.64
CA ALA A 101 18.04 -24.50 1.70
C ALA A 101 18.19 -23.00 1.97
N VAL A 102 19.37 -22.61 2.48
CA VAL A 102 19.80 -21.21 2.57
C VAL A 102 21.04 -21.01 1.72
N ILE A 103 21.02 -20.03 0.82
CA ILE A 103 22.22 -19.58 0.11
C ILE A 103 22.79 -18.36 0.83
N HIS A 104 23.98 -18.53 1.37
CA HIS A 104 24.76 -17.50 2.04
C HIS A 104 25.66 -16.77 1.05
N VAL A 105 25.46 -15.48 0.87
CA VAL A 105 26.20 -14.66 -0.09
C VAL A 105 27.16 -13.69 0.60
N MET A 106 28.41 -13.68 0.17
CA MET A 106 29.39 -12.68 0.61
C MET A 106 29.33 -11.47 -0.32
N ALA A 107 28.36 -10.59 -0.07
CA ALA A 107 28.06 -9.44 -0.92
C ALA A 107 29.11 -8.31 -0.80
N PRO A 108 29.31 -7.50 -1.86
CA PRO A 108 30.19 -6.34 -1.83
C PRO A 108 29.58 -5.19 -1.01
N GLY A 109 30.45 -4.40 -0.38
CA GLY A 109 30.06 -3.07 0.11
C GLY A 109 29.83 -2.12 -1.07
N TRP A 110 28.92 -1.16 -0.91
CA TRP A 110 28.68 -0.14 -1.94
C TRP A 110 29.91 0.74 -2.14
N ASP A 111 30.43 0.77 -3.37
CA ASP A 111 31.61 1.51 -3.78
C ASP A 111 31.29 2.94 -4.25
N LYS A 112 30.16 3.49 -3.79
CA LYS A 112 29.70 4.85 -4.14
C LYS A 112 29.49 5.07 -5.65
N GLY A 113 29.21 4.01 -6.40
CA GLY A 113 28.91 4.08 -7.83
C GLY A 113 30.13 3.92 -8.74
N ALA A 114 31.30 3.50 -8.21
CA ALA A 114 32.47 3.16 -9.03
C ALA A 114 32.24 1.92 -9.93
N GLY A 115 31.17 1.15 -9.67
CA GLY A 115 30.63 0.13 -10.58
C GLY A 115 31.07 -1.30 -10.28
N SER A 116 32.19 -1.49 -9.58
CA SER A 116 32.71 -2.81 -9.19
C SER A 116 31.72 -3.57 -8.28
N SER A 117 31.10 -2.85 -7.34
CA SER A 117 30.11 -3.43 -6.41
C SER A 117 28.87 -3.93 -7.15
N ARG A 118 28.38 -3.18 -8.15
CA ARG A 118 27.25 -3.56 -9.01
C ARG A 118 27.56 -4.82 -9.82
N GLN A 119 28.75 -4.89 -10.43
CA GLN A 119 29.19 -6.05 -11.22
C GLN A 119 29.33 -7.32 -10.38
N ILE A 120 29.86 -7.19 -9.16
CA ILE A 120 29.98 -8.33 -8.25
C ILE A 120 28.59 -8.80 -7.80
N MET A 121 27.69 -7.88 -7.44
CA MET A 121 26.32 -8.23 -7.07
C MET A 121 25.57 -8.93 -8.20
N ALA A 122 25.73 -8.46 -9.44
CA ALA A 122 25.19 -9.11 -10.64
C ALA A 122 25.66 -10.56 -10.77
N LYS A 123 26.97 -10.80 -10.59
CA LYS A 123 27.56 -12.15 -10.61
C LYS A 123 27.01 -13.02 -9.47
N ILE A 124 26.77 -12.46 -8.29
CA ILE A 124 26.17 -13.19 -7.16
C ILE A 124 24.75 -13.63 -7.51
N ILE A 125 23.90 -12.73 -8.03
CA ILE A 125 22.51 -13.03 -8.39
C ILE A 125 22.46 -14.17 -9.41
N ARG A 126 23.25 -14.09 -10.49
CA ARG A 126 23.35 -15.14 -11.51
C ARG A 126 23.80 -16.49 -10.93
N LYS A 127 24.81 -16.48 -10.04
CA LYS A 127 25.24 -17.71 -9.35
C LYS A 127 24.14 -18.31 -8.49
N CYS A 128 23.37 -17.50 -7.77
CA CYS A 128 22.26 -17.98 -6.94
C CYS A 128 21.19 -18.68 -7.80
N LEU A 129 20.76 -18.02 -8.88
CA LEU A 129 19.77 -18.59 -9.81
C LEU A 129 20.25 -19.90 -10.44
N LYS A 130 21.51 -19.93 -10.89
CA LYS A 130 22.13 -21.15 -11.42
C LYS A 130 22.17 -22.28 -10.39
N THR A 131 22.57 -21.99 -9.16
CA THR A 131 22.63 -23.00 -8.08
C THR A 131 21.25 -23.55 -7.72
N VAL A 132 20.20 -22.73 -7.77
CA VAL A 132 18.81 -23.15 -7.53
C VAL A 132 18.34 -24.11 -8.61
N GLU A 133 18.63 -23.79 -9.88
CA GLU A 133 18.32 -24.65 -11.03
C GLU A 133 19.09 -25.98 -10.96
N GLU A 134 20.40 -25.94 -10.70
CA GLU A 134 21.26 -27.14 -10.56
C GLU A 134 20.82 -28.06 -9.42
N GLN A 135 20.22 -27.53 -8.36
CA GLN A 135 19.69 -28.29 -7.24
C GLN A 135 18.20 -28.62 -7.37
N SER A 136 17.60 -28.33 -8.53
CA SER A 136 16.20 -28.64 -8.84
C SER A 136 15.19 -28.06 -7.84
N PHE A 137 15.43 -26.83 -7.39
CA PHE A 137 14.49 -26.10 -6.54
C PHE A 137 13.50 -25.29 -7.38
N ALA A 138 12.25 -25.25 -6.94
CA ALA A 138 11.16 -24.59 -7.66
C ALA A 138 11.07 -23.09 -7.38
N SER A 139 11.62 -22.61 -6.26
CA SER A 139 11.56 -21.20 -5.91
C SER A 139 12.79 -20.67 -5.18
N ILE A 140 13.05 -19.38 -5.37
CA ILE A 140 14.12 -18.63 -4.70
C ILE A 140 13.61 -17.31 -4.17
N THR A 141 13.93 -17.02 -2.91
CA THR A 141 13.52 -15.81 -2.22
C THR A 141 14.73 -14.92 -1.99
N PHE A 142 14.68 -13.72 -2.56
CA PHE A 142 15.64 -12.65 -2.37
C PHE A 142 15.07 -11.58 -1.45
N PRO A 143 15.47 -11.56 -0.16
CA PRO A 143 15.30 -10.38 0.67
C PRO A 143 16.11 -9.19 0.13
N MET A 144 15.93 -8.01 0.74
CA MET A 144 16.79 -6.84 0.52
C MET A 144 18.25 -7.06 0.99
N ILE A 145 19.00 -7.90 0.27
CA ILE A 145 20.39 -8.23 0.59
C ILE A 145 21.31 -7.04 0.33
N ALA A 146 22.37 -6.92 1.15
CA ALA A 146 23.35 -5.83 1.11
C ALA A 146 22.85 -4.37 1.27
N THR A 147 21.55 -4.12 1.39
CA THR A 147 21.03 -2.73 1.54
C THR A 147 21.19 -2.16 2.96
N GLY A 148 21.37 -3.02 3.97
CA GLY A 148 21.63 -2.62 5.36
C GLY A 148 23.08 -2.19 5.58
N ASN A 149 23.85 -3.01 6.31
CA ASN A 149 25.23 -2.67 6.73
C ASN A 149 26.17 -2.38 5.54
N LEU A 150 25.93 -2.99 4.38
CA LEU A 150 26.75 -2.81 3.17
C LEU A 150 26.32 -1.60 2.32
N ARG A 151 25.23 -0.92 2.72
CA ARG A 151 24.72 0.35 2.16
C ARG A 151 24.49 0.34 0.65
N PHE A 152 24.17 -0.82 0.08
CA PHE A 152 23.79 -0.91 -1.33
C PHE A 152 22.47 -0.14 -1.54
N PRO A 153 22.39 0.85 -2.44
CA PRO A 153 21.17 1.64 -2.61
C PRO A 153 19.99 0.77 -3.08
N LYS A 154 18.84 0.91 -2.41
CA LYS A 154 17.65 0.06 -2.63
C LYS A 154 17.14 0.11 -4.08
N ALA A 155 17.05 1.30 -4.66
CA ALA A 155 16.65 1.49 -6.06
C ALA A 155 17.59 0.81 -7.05
N ILE A 156 18.91 0.90 -6.82
CA ILE A 156 19.91 0.25 -7.67
C ILE A 156 19.85 -1.27 -7.50
N PHE A 157 19.61 -1.77 -6.29
CA PHE A 157 19.43 -3.19 -6.06
C PHE A 157 18.19 -3.75 -6.77
N ALA A 158 17.05 -3.07 -6.65
CA ALA A 158 15.79 -3.47 -7.30
C ALA A 158 15.93 -3.54 -8.83
N GLU A 159 16.52 -2.51 -9.44
CA GLU A 159 16.78 -2.47 -10.88
C GLU A 159 17.72 -3.60 -11.31
N LEU A 160 18.83 -3.77 -10.58
CA LEU A 160 19.84 -4.77 -10.90
C LEU A 160 19.27 -6.19 -10.82
N ILE A 161 18.60 -6.54 -9.72
CA ILE A 161 18.13 -7.90 -9.53
C ILE A 161 17.02 -8.25 -10.52
N LEU A 162 16.11 -7.31 -10.81
CA LEU A 162 15.07 -7.52 -11.81
C LEU A 162 15.69 -7.75 -13.20
N SER A 163 16.67 -6.91 -13.58
CA SER A 163 17.40 -7.07 -14.84
C SER A 163 18.14 -8.41 -14.95
N GLU A 164 18.78 -8.86 -13.88
CA GLU A 164 19.55 -10.11 -13.88
C GLU A 164 18.67 -11.36 -13.88
N VAL A 165 17.53 -11.33 -13.18
CA VAL A 165 16.55 -12.42 -13.21
C VAL A 165 15.92 -12.54 -14.60
N CYS A 166 15.51 -11.44 -15.21
CA CYS A 166 14.98 -11.45 -16.57
C CYS A 166 16.02 -11.93 -17.58
N SER A 167 17.27 -11.44 -17.49
CA SER A 167 18.36 -11.90 -18.35
C SER A 167 18.66 -13.39 -18.19
N PHE A 168 18.61 -13.90 -16.95
CA PHE A 168 18.78 -15.32 -16.67
C PHE A 168 17.64 -16.14 -17.31
N SER A 169 16.39 -15.71 -17.15
CA SER A 169 15.22 -16.37 -17.74
C SER A 169 15.35 -16.51 -19.26
N SER A 170 15.79 -15.44 -19.95
CA SER A 170 15.90 -15.45 -21.41
C SER A 170 17.13 -16.15 -21.98
N SER A 171 18.14 -16.45 -21.15
CA SER A 171 19.38 -17.08 -21.61
C SER A 171 19.57 -18.51 -21.11
N ALA A 172 18.87 -18.90 -20.05
CA ALA A 172 18.97 -20.23 -19.46
C ALA A 172 17.78 -21.11 -19.88
N GLN A 173 18.03 -22.41 -20.02
CA GLN A 173 16.95 -23.38 -20.07
C GLN A 173 16.46 -23.64 -18.64
N LEU A 174 15.29 -23.09 -18.32
CA LEU A 174 14.63 -23.32 -17.04
C LEU A 174 13.96 -24.70 -17.06
N ASN A 175 14.32 -25.57 -16.12
CA ASN A 175 13.73 -26.91 -15.96
C ASN A 175 12.98 -27.05 -14.63
N SER A 176 13.47 -26.40 -13.57
CA SER A 176 12.99 -26.55 -12.20
C SER A 176 12.53 -25.25 -11.59
N LEU A 177 13.26 -24.14 -11.78
CA LEU A 177 12.91 -22.85 -11.17
C LEU A 177 11.66 -22.25 -11.82
N GLN A 178 10.61 -22.06 -11.01
CA GLN A 178 9.32 -21.54 -11.42
C GLN A 178 9.05 -20.15 -10.85
N GLU A 179 9.54 -19.84 -9.66
CA GLU A 179 9.19 -18.61 -8.95
C GLU A 179 10.40 -17.92 -8.31
N VAL A 180 10.51 -16.60 -8.53
CA VAL A 180 11.47 -15.71 -7.88
C VAL A 180 10.71 -14.71 -7.02
N HIS A 181 10.99 -14.70 -5.72
CA HIS A 181 10.33 -13.82 -4.76
C HIS A 181 11.26 -12.68 -4.36
N PHE A 182 10.81 -11.44 -4.55
CA PHE A 182 11.46 -10.24 -4.02
C PHE A 182 10.78 -9.89 -2.70
N LEU A 183 11.42 -10.28 -1.59
CA LEU A 183 10.83 -10.17 -0.26
C LEU A 183 11.22 -8.86 0.42
N VAL A 184 10.23 -8.01 0.67
CA VAL A 184 10.38 -6.74 1.38
C VAL A 184 9.71 -6.82 2.74
N HIS A 185 10.43 -6.42 3.79
CA HIS A 185 9.89 -6.41 5.15
C HIS A 185 8.69 -5.45 5.26
N PRO A 186 7.62 -5.74 6.03
CA PRO A 186 6.41 -4.92 6.05
C PRO A 186 6.61 -3.47 6.49
N SER A 187 7.72 -3.15 7.16
CA SER A 187 8.07 -1.77 7.56
C SER A 187 9.03 -1.05 6.60
N ASP A 188 9.41 -1.64 5.47
CA ASP A 188 10.38 -1.07 4.52
C ASP A 188 9.70 -0.53 3.25
N ASP A 189 8.93 0.55 3.40
CA ASP A 189 8.18 1.19 2.32
C ASP A 189 9.08 1.70 1.18
N GLU A 190 10.31 2.13 1.49
CA GLU A 190 11.26 2.62 0.49
C GLU A 190 11.72 1.51 -0.45
N SER A 191 12.03 0.32 0.08
CA SER A 191 12.37 -0.84 -0.74
C SER A 191 11.18 -1.33 -1.55
N CYS A 192 9.99 -1.27 -0.96
CA CYS A 192 8.73 -1.62 -1.63
C CYS A 192 8.50 -0.72 -2.84
N GLN A 193 8.57 0.61 -2.66
CA GLN A 193 8.40 1.57 -3.74
C GLN A 193 9.46 1.41 -4.83
N ALA A 194 10.72 1.16 -4.45
CA ALA A 194 11.80 0.91 -5.40
C ALA A 194 11.50 -0.27 -6.34
N PHE A 195 10.97 -1.38 -5.82
CA PHE A 195 10.55 -2.51 -6.65
C PHE A 195 9.30 -2.19 -7.47
N LEU A 196 8.28 -1.54 -6.91
CA LEU A 196 7.08 -1.14 -7.66
C LEU A 196 7.42 -0.25 -8.86
N ASP A 197 8.36 0.67 -8.70
CA ASP A 197 8.84 1.53 -9.78
C ASP A 197 9.52 0.71 -10.89
N GLU A 198 10.35 -0.27 -10.55
CA GLU A 198 11.03 -1.13 -11.53
C GLU A 198 10.08 -2.10 -12.24
N PHE A 199 9.13 -2.70 -11.51
CA PHE A 199 8.05 -3.50 -12.11
C PHE A 199 7.23 -2.66 -13.09
N THR A 200 6.88 -1.42 -12.71
CA THR A 200 6.15 -0.49 -13.57
C THR A 200 6.95 -0.12 -14.83
N LYS A 201 8.26 0.11 -14.70
CA LYS A 201 9.13 0.38 -15.86
C LYS A 201 9.21 -0.82 -16.80
N TRP A 202 9.28 -2.03 -16.26
CA TRP A 202 9.32 -3.26 -17.04
C TRP A 202 8.02 -3.47 -17.83
N LEU A 203 6.87 -3.31 -17.17
CA LEU A 203 5.53 -3.40 -17.81
C LEU A 203 5.37 -2.37 -18.94
N LYS A 204 5.91 -1.16 -18.78
CA LYS A 204 5.88 -0.12 -19.83
C LYS A 204 6.74 -0.46 -21.05
N ARG A 205 7.82 -1.23 -20.88
CA ARG A 205 8.74 -1.60 -21.97
C ARG A 205 8.25 -2.81 -22.77
N ASN A 206 7.40 -3.66 -22.18
CA ASN A 206 6.84 -4.86 -22.80
C ASN A 206 5.30 -4.82 -22.89
N PRO A 207 4.70 -3.80 -23.53
CA PRO A 207 3.24 -3.58 -23.49
C PRO A 207 2.39 -4.68 -24.14
N ASN A 208 2.99 -5.61 -24.89
CA ASN A 208 2.30 -6.64 -25.69
C ASN A 208 2.49 -8.07 -25.20
N LYS A 209 3.11 -8.30 -24.03
CA LYS A 209 3.34 -9.65 -23.52
C LYS A 209 3.31 -9.65 -22.01
N ASP A 210 2.14 -9.87 -21.39
CA ASP A 210 2.11 -10.31 -19.99
C ASP A 210 0.80 -10.97 -19.55
N ARG A 211 0.97 -12.16 -18.98
CA ARG A 211 0.06 -12.83 -18.06
C ARG A 211 0.38 -12.30 -16.65
N CYS A 212 -0.53 -11.53 -16.06
CA CYS A 212 -0.44 -11.16 -14.64
C CYS A 212 -1.41 -12.05 -13.84
N LEU A 213 -0.87 -12.77 -12.84
CA LEU A 213 -1.64 -13.59 -11.89
C LEU A 213 -1.56 -12.93 -10.51
N MET A 214 -2.69 -12.49 -9.97
CA MET A 214 -2.84 -12.08 -8.57
C MET A 214 -3.46 -13.22 -7.76
N VAL A 215 -2.98 -13.41 -6.52
CA VAL A 215 -3.24 -14.57 -5.65
C VAL A 215 -4.55 -14.45 -4.86
N GLY A 216 -5.25 -15.58 -4.77
CA GLY A 216 -6.28 -15.90 -3.78
C GLY A 216 -6.78 -17.32 -4.04
N ASP A 217 -6.69 -18.20 -3.06
CA ASP A 217 -7.08 -19.62 -3.15
C ASP A 217 -8.46 -19.81 -3.79
N ASN A 218 -8.45 -20.25 -5.05
CA ASN A 218 -9.53 -20.99 -5.72
C ASN A 218 -8.96 -21.51 -7.03
N GLN A 219 -8.35 -22.70 -6.98
CA GLN A 219 -7.95 -23.43 -8.18
C GLN A 219 -9.14 -23.54 -9.15
N GLY A 220 -9.01 -22.91 -10.33
CA GLY A 220 -9.80 -23.26 -11.51
C GLY A 220 -10.89 -22.29 -11.99
N ILE A 221 -11.22 -21.22 -11.27
CA ILE A 221 -12.34 -20.34 -11.67
C ILE A 221 -11.87 -19.13 -12.49
N PHE A 222 -10.71 -18.54 -12.22
CA PHE A 222 -10.30 -17.29 -12.88
C PHE A 222 -9.39 -17.57 -14.09
N GLY A 223 -9.74 -17.05 -15.25
CA GLY A 223 -8.93 -17.03 -16.47
C GLY A 223 -8.10 -15.75 -16.60
N THR A 224 -7.12 -15.80 -17.50
CA THR A 224 -6.08 -14.77 -17.68
C THR A 224 -6.64 -13.37 -17.95
N VAL A 225 -6.05 -12.35 -17.31
CA VAL A 225 -6.33 -10.94 -17.61
C VAL A 225 -5.66 -10.56 -18.94
N SER A 226 -6.41 -9.96 -19.86
CA SER A 226 -6.04 -9.53 -21.20
C SER A 226 -6.36 -8.04 -21.35
N ASN A 227 -5.56 -7.33 -22.15
CA ASN A 227 -5.72 -5.89 -22.34
C ASN A 227 -6.03 -5.60 -23.83
N PRO A 228 -7.31 -5.60 -24.23
CA PRO A 228 -7.67 -5.37 -25.63
C PRO A 228 -7.51 -3.91 -26.09
N ALA A 229 -7.39 -2.93 -25.17
CA ALA A 229 -7.19 -1.51 -25.48
C ALA A 229 -6.65 -0.72 -24.27
N VAL A 230 -5.91 0.37 -24.49
CA VAL A 230 -5.16 1.23 -23.52
C VAL A 230 -5.87 1.58 -22.19
N SER A 231 -7.18 1.38 -22.07
CA SER A 231 -8.00 1.70 -20.90
C SER A 231 -8.88 0.54 -20.39
N THR A 232 -8.74 -0.68 -20.90
CA THR A 232 -9.64 -1.82 -20.56
C THR A 232 -8.87 -3.09 -20.25
N TYR A 233 -9.06 -3.62 -19.04
CA TYR A 233 -8.56 -4.91 -18.60
C TYR A 233 -9.71 -5.94 -18.62
N GLU A 234 -9.47 -7.15 -19.09
CA GLU A 234 -10.49 -8.20 -19.25
C GLU A 234 -9.98 -9.52 -18.67
N MET A 235 -10.71 -10.20 -17.79
CA MET A 235 -10.38 -11.56 -17.33
C MET A 235 -11.59 -12.48 -17.50
N LYS A 236 -11.36 -13.80 -17.54
CA LYS A 236 -12.46 -14.76 -17.43
C LYS A 236 -12.68 -15.17 -15.97
N ILE A 237 -13.91 -15.46 -15.59
CA ILE A 237 -14.31 -16.03 -14.30
C ILE A 237 -15.31 -17.14 -14.64
N GLY A 238 -14.82 -18.36 -14.79
CA GLY A 238 -15.56 -19.48 -15.36
C GLY A 238 -15.98 -19.17 -16.80
N ALA A 239 -17.29 -19.17 -17.04
CA ALA A 239 -17.89 -18.79 -18.33
C ALA A 239 -18.07 -17.27 -18.51
N ILE A 240 -17.85 -16.47 -17.46
CA ILE A 240 -18.09 -15.03 -17.47
C ILE A 240 -16.83 -14.30 -17.93
N THR A 241 -16.98 -13.33 -18.83
CA THR A 241 -15.92 -12.36 -19.14
C THR A 241 -16.11 -11.12 -18.26
N PHE A 242 -15.20 -10.92 -17.29
CA PHE A 242 -15.14 -9.73 -16.43
C PHE A 242 -14.25 -8.67 -17.07
N ARG A 243 -14.71 -7.42 -17.13
CA ARG A 243 -13.95 -6.29 -17.71
C ARG A 243 -13.88 -5.13 -16.73
N VAL A 244 -12.69 -4.59 -16.52
CA VAL A 244 -12.43 -3.31 -15.85
C VAL A 244 -12.05 -2.30 -16.91
N ALA A 245 -12.96 -1.37 -17.22
CA ALA A 245 -12.71 -0.29 -18.16
C ALA A 245 -12.62 1.04 -17.41
N ILE A 246 -11.67 1.89 -17.82
CA ILE A 246 -11.63 3.29 -17.45
C ILE A 246 -12.37 4.05 -18.55
N GLY A 247 -13.56 4.55 -18.24
CA GLY A 247 -14.42 5.18 -19.24
C GLY A 247 -15.69 5.79 -18.66
N ASP A 248 -16.56 6.24 -19.57
CA ASP A 248 -17.87 6.81 -19.27
C ASP A 248 -18.95 5.74 -19.45
N ILE A 249 -19.51 5.27 -18.33
CA ILE A 249 -20.51 4.17 -18.30
C ILE A 249 -21.74 4.47 -19.16
N THR A 250 -22.05 5.75 -19.45
CA THR A 250 -23.19 6.12 -20.29
C THR A 250 -22.98 5.80 -21.77
N LYS A 251 -21.73 5.57 -22.18
CA LYS A 251 -21.36 5.23 -23.57
C LYS A 251 -21.25 3.74 -23.82
N GLU A 252 -21.29 2.93 -22.76
CA GLU A 252 -21.15 1.48 -22.81
C GLU A 252 -22.34 0.80 -23.49
N LYS A 253 -22.06 -0.26 -24.26
CA LYS A 253 -23.07 -1.06 -24.96
C LYS A 253 -23.18 -2.43 -24.29
N VAL A 254 -24.13 -2.55 -23.37
CA VAL A 254 -24.36 -3.74 -22.53
C VAL A 254 -25.84 -3.98 -22.33
N ASP A 255 -26.26 -5.17 -21.90
CA ASP A 255 -27.67 -5.43 -21.62
C ASP A 255 -28.16 -4.65 -20.40
N VAL A 256 -27.33 -4.55 -19.35
CA VAL A 256 -27.68 -3.91 -18.08
C VAL A 256 -26.64 -2.86 -17.69
N ILE A 257 -27.08 -1.65 -17.37
CA ILE A 257 -26.25 -0.65 -16.68
C ILE A 257 -26.68 -0.59 -15.21
N VAL A 258 -25.72 -0.61 -14.29
CA VAL A 258 -25.98 -0.42 -12.87
C VAL A 258 -25.78 1.05 -12.51
N ASN A 259 -26.77 1.64 -11.85
CA ASN A 259 -26.67 2.97 -11.27
C ASN A 259 -26.64 2.84 -9.74
N SER A 260 -25.57 3.32 -9.11
CA SER A 260 -25.47 3.37 -7.64
C SER A 260 -26.05 4.68 -7.12
N THR A 261 -27.02 4.62 -6.20
CA THR A 261 -27.60 5.78 -5.49
C THR A 261 -27.42 5.61 -3.97
N THR A 262 -27.32 6.73 -3.24
CA THR A 262 -27.26 6.80 -1.77
C THR A 262 -28.50 7.42 -1.15
N LYS A 263 -29.48 7.84 -1.96
CA LYS A 263 -30.78 8.36 -1.47
C LYS A 263 -31.87 7.30 -1.62
N THR A 264 -32.85 7.34 -0.72
CA THR A 264 -34.17 6.70 -0.92
C THR A 264 -34.63 6.96 -2.33
N PHE A 265 -35.17 5.94 -3.01
CA PHE A 265 -35.60 6.05 -4.41
C PHE A 265 -36.69 7.12 -4.57
N ASN A 266 -36.29 8.37 -4.75
CA ASN A 266 -37.20 9.51 -4.81
C ASN A 266 -37.41 9.88 -6.28
N LEU A 267 -38.02 8.96 -7.01
CA LEU A 267 -38.42 9.18 -8.40
C LEU A 267 -39.86 8.72 -8.56
N LYS A 268 -40.66 9.55 -9.24
CA LYS A 268 -42.02 9.31 -9.74
C LYS A 268 -42.09 8.13 -10.75
N LEU A 269 -41.25 7.12 -10.61
CA LEU A 269 -41.18 5.95 -11.47
C LEU A 269 -41.89 4.80 -10.77
N ALA A 270 -43.11 4.55 -11.24
CA ALA A 270 -43.94 3.45 -10.81
C ALA A 270 -43.27 2.10 -11.11
N ALA A 271 -42.66 1.47 -10.09
CA ALA A 271 -42.46 0.03 -10.04
C ALA A 271 -42.26 -0.38 -8.57
N ARG A 272 -42.95 -1.45 -8.15
CA ARG A 272 -42.79 -2.02 -6.80
C ARG A 272 -41.34 -2.46 -6.60
N PRO A 273 -40.72 -2.19 -5.44
CA PRO A 273 -39.37 -2.69 -5.14
C PRO A 273 -39.39 -4.21 -5.24
N HIS A 274 -38.50 -4.77 -6.06
CA HIS A 274 -38.37 -6.20 -6.24
C HIS A 274 -36.95 -6.57 -5.83
N ARG A 275 -36.75 -6.92 -4.56
CA ARG A 275 -35.42 -6.95 -3.92
C ARG A 275 -34.79 -5.54 -3.93
N ASP A 276 -33.64 -5.31 -3.27
CA ASP A 276 -33.11 -3.99 -2.88
C ASP A 276 -32.68 -3.02 -4.03
N PHE A 277 -33.32 -3.10 -5.19
CA PHE A 277 -33.05 -2.31 -6.38
C PHE A 277 -34.33 -1.99 -7.16
N ILE A 278 -34.29 -0.89 -7.93
CA ILE A 278 -35.33 -0.53 -8.90
C ILE A 278 -34.82 -0.81 -10.31
N ILE A 279 -35.68 -1.34 -11.17
CA ILE A 279 -35.36 -1.53 -12.59
C ILE A 279 -36.14 -0.53 -13.43
N THR A 280 -35.46 0.15 -14.34
CA THR A 280 -36.05 1.01 -15.36
C THR A 280 -35.58 0.62 -16.76
N GLN A 281 -36.21 1.16 -17.80
CA GLN A 281 -35.76 1.00 -19.19
C GLN A 281 -34.49 1.83 -19.45
N GLY A 282 -33.64 1.39 -20.40
CA GLY A 282 -32.39 2.09 -20.76
C GLY A 282 -32.55 3.53 -21.27
N GLY A 283 -33.73 3.90 -21.80
CA GLY A 283 -33.96 5.22 -22.36
C GLY A 283 -33.02 5.51 -23.54
N TYR A 284 -32.28 6.63 -23.48
CA TYR A 284 -31.28 7.01 -24.49
C TYR A 284 -29.93 6.29 -24.33
N LEU A 285 -29.71 5.52 -23.25
CA LEU A 285 -28.49 4.75 -23.06
C LEU A 285 -28.50 3.51 -23.95
N LYS A 286 -27.30 3.01 -24.29
CA LYS A 286 -27.13 1.81 -25.12
C LYS A 286 -27.28 0.51 -24.31
N CYS A 287 -28.31 0.44 -23.46
CA CYS A 287 -28.65 -0.74 -22.67
C CYS A 287 -30.13 -1.10 -22.72
N LYS A 288 -30.47 -2.35 -22.36
CA LYS A 288 -31.87 -2.80 -22.30
C LYS A 288 -32.56 -2.25 -21.05
N ILE A 289 -31.88 -2.32 -19.90
CA ILE A 289 -32.40 -1.86 -18.61
C ILE A 289 -31.33 -1.16 -17.77
N ILE A 290 -31.79 -0.38 -16.78
CA ILE A 290 -30.95 0.21 -15.73
C ILE A 290 -31.40 -0.38 -14.39
N MET A 291 -30.45 -0.95 -13.64
CA MET A 291 -30.66 -1.38 -12.26
C MET A 291 -30.15 -0.29 -11.32
N HIS A 292 -31.05 0.36 -10.60
CA HIS A 292 -30.73 1.37 -9.60
C HIS A 292 -30.59 0.69 -8.23
N VAL A 293 -29.40 0.74 -7.63
CA VAL A 293 -29.07 0.05 -6.38
C VAL A 293 -28.68 1.03 -5.27
N LEU A 294 -28.98 0.69 -4.02
CA LEU A 294 -28.52 1.44 -2.86
C LEU A 294 -27.10 0.99 -2.49
N GLY A 295 -26.11 1.88 -2.62
CA GLY A 295 -24.68 1.53 -2.54
C GLY A 295 -24.09 1.39 -1.13
N GLU A 296 -24.90 1.26 -0.08
CA GLU A 296 -24.46 1.61 1.29
C GLU A 296 -24.02 0.43 2.17
N ASN A 297 -24.58 -0.78 2.04
CA ASN A 297 -24.50 -1.73 3.17
C ASN A 297 -23.76 -3.05 2.91
N ASN A 298 -23.63 -3.53 1.67
CA ASN A 298 -22.78 -4.67 1.35
C ASN A 298 -22.53 -4.78 -0.16
N VAL A 299 -21.35 -4.34 -0.63
CA VAL A 299 -21.01 -4.37 -2.08
C VAL A 299 -21.02 -5.80 -2.61
N ARG A 300 -20.65 -6.79 -1.79
CA ARG A 300 -20.69 -8.21 -2.17
C ARG A 300 -22.12 -8.65 -2.44
N ASP A 301 -23.02 -8.49 -1.48
CA ASP A 301 -24.42 -8.94 -1.61
C ASP A 301 -25.15 -8.17 -2.71
N THR A 302 -24.87 -6.87 -2.83
CA THR A 302 -25.41 -6.01 -3.90
C THR A 302 -24.98 -6.54 -5.27
N THR A 303 -23.68 -6.84 -5.43
CA THR A 303 -23.14 -7.38 -6.69
C THR A 303 -23.72 -8.75 -6.99
N SER A 304 -23.77 -9.66 -6.00
CA SER A 304 -24.38 -10.99 -6.16
C SER A 304 -25.84 -10.88 -6.61
N THR A 305 -26.62 -10.02 -5.97
CA THR A 305 -28.03 -9.80 -6.29
C THR A 305 -28.24 -9.26 -7.72
N ILE A 306 -27.38 -8.32 -8.16
CA ILE A 306 -27.40 -7.81 -9.53
C ILE A 306 -27.14 -8.94 -10.53
N LEU A 307 -26.13 -9.77 -10.27
CA LEU A 307 -25.74 -10.86 -11.17
C LEU A 307 -26.84 -11.94 -11.24
N GLU A 308 -27.44 -12.32 -10.11
CA GLU A 308 -28.59 -13.23 -10.07
C GLU A 308 -29.77 -12.70 -10.88
N GLU A 309 -30.06 -11.40 -10.79
CA GLU A 309 -31.16 -10.79 -11.54
C GLU A 309 -30.85 -10.71 -13.05
N CYS A 310 -29.58 -10.48 -13.43
CA CYS A 310 -29.14 -10.54 -14.82
C CYS A 310 -29.35 -11.94 -15.40
N GLU A 311 -28.95 -12.98 -14.66
CA GLU A 311 -29.14 -14.37 -15.06
C GLU A 311 -30.63 -14.74 -15.18
N ARG A 312 -31.44 -14.38 -14.17
CA ARG A 312 -32.90 -14.62 -14.17
C ARG A 312 -33.59 -14.01 -15.39
N ARG A 313 -33.10 -12.86 -15.87
CA ARG A 313 -33.62 -12.14 -17.05
C ARG A 313 -32.94 -12.54 -18.35
N LYS A 314 -31.98 -13.47 -18.32
CA LYS A 314 -31.19 -13.91 -19.49
C LYS A 314 -30.44 -12.76 -20.17
N HIS A 315 -29.90 -11.85 -19.37
CA HIS A 315 -29.01 -10.79 -19.85
C HIS A 315 -27.58 -11.28 -19.91
N SER A 316 -26.89 -11.04 -21.03
CA SER A 316 -25.55 -11.59 -21.26
C SER A 316 -24.41 -10.62 -20.89
N SER A 317 -24.72 -9.40 -20.46
CA SER A 317 -23.72 -8.40 -20.07
C SER A 317 -24.26 -7.39 -19.07
N VAL A 318 -23.45 -7.02 -18.11
CA VAL A 318 -23.75 -5.97 -17.12
C VAL A 318 -22.53 -5.08 -16.93
N CYS A 319 -22.74 -3.77 -16.87
CA CYS A 319 -21.70 -2.80 -16.52
C CYS A 319 -21.97 -2.25 -15.12
N LEU A 320 -21.00 -2.43 -14.21
CA LEU A 320 -21.07 -1.93 -12.85
C LEU A 320 -20.11 -0.74 -12.70
N PRO A 321 -20.54 0.39 -12.12
CA PRO A 321 -19.61 1.44 -11.71
C PRO A 321 -18.79 0.95 -10.51
N ALA A 322 -17.81 1.74 -10.07
CA ALA A 322 -17.17 1.52 -8.78
C ALA A 322 -18.16 1.87 -7.64
N ILE A 323 -19.09 0.94 -7.36
CA ILE A 323 -20.19 1.08 -6.40
C ILE A 323 -19.62 1.48 -5.03
N GLY A 324 -20.21 2.52 -4.42
CA GLY A 324 -19.79 3.00 -3.10
C GLY A 324 -18.48 3.81 -3.04
N THR A 325 -17.82 4.07 -4.19
CA THR A 325 -16.58 4.89 -4.28
C THR A 325 -16.83 6.34 -4.68
N GLY A 326 -18.10 6.72 -4.84
CA GLY A 326 -18.55 7.89 -5.58
C GLY A 326 -18.78 9.17 -4.78
N GLU A 327 -18.77 9.14 -3.45
CA GLU A 327 -19.05 10.36 -2.68
C GLU A 327 -17.80 11.21 -2.52
N ILE A 328 -17.57 12.08 -3.52
CA ILE A 328 -16.91 13.35 -3.24
C ILE A 328 -17.88 14.23 -2.46
N PRO A 329 -17.41 15.08 -1.53
CA PRO A 329 -18.30 15.94 -0.75
C PRO A 329 -19.13 16.85 -1.66
N ASP A 330 -20.43 17.00 -1.37
CA ASP A 330 -21.36 17.85 -2.14
C ASP A 330 -20.90 19.32 -2.25
N HIS A 331 -20.07 19.78 -1.31
CA HIS A 331 -19.53 21.14 -1.30
C HIS A 331 -18.27 21.31 -2.18
N TRP A 332 -17.76 20.24 -2.79
CA TRP A 332 -16.66 20.35 -3.74
C TRP A 332 -17.13 21.03 -5.02
N THR A 333 -16.27 21.89 -5.56
CA THR A 333 -16.46 22.47 -6.87
C THR A 333 -16.19 21.40 -7.92
N ASP A 334 -16.91 21.44 -9.04
CA ASP A 334 -16.63 20.59 -10.19
C ASP A 334 -15.15 20.68 -10.59
N MET A 335 -14.50 19.51 -10.71
CA MET A 335 -13.11 19.37 -11.07
C MET A 335 -12.91 19.23 -12.59
N ASN A 336 -13.96 19.28 -13.41
CA ASN A 336 -13.89 19.13 -14.86
C ASN A 336 -13.11 17.87 -15.29
N GLN A 337 -13.45 16.73 -14.69
CA GLN A 337 -12.78 15.42 -14.88
C GLN A 337 -11.33 15.34 -14.38
N GLN A 338 -10.78 16.40 -13.77
CA GLN A 338 -9.50 16.32 -13.07
C GLN A 338 -9.63 15.55 -11.76
N LEU A 339 -8.52 14.93 -11.33
CA LEU A 339 -8.46 14.13 -10.10
C LEU A 339 -7.88 14.89 -8.91
N PHE A 340 -7.33 16.08 -9.17
CA PHE A 340 -6.70 16.95 -8.19
C PHE A 340 -6.88 18.42 -8.56
N CYS A 341 -7.43 19.21 -7.64
CA CYS A 341 -7.54 20.66 -7.76
C CYS A 341 -7.26 21.35 -6.41
N VAL A 342 -6.78 22.59 -6.47
CA VAL A 342 -6.65 23.49 -5.31
C VAL A 342 -7.57 24.68 -5.54
N ILE A 343 -8.62 24.80 -4.73
CA ILE A 343 -9.70 25.77 -4.93
C ILE A 343 -9.53 26.93 -3.94
N PRO A 344 -9.22 28.16 -4.40
CA PRO A 344 -9.17 29.31 -3.51
C PRO A 344 -10.58 29.66 -3.00
N LEU A 345 -10.74 29.80 -1.68
CA LEU A 345 -11.99 30.22 -1.07
C LEU A 345 -12.10 31.75 -1.00
N HIS A 346 -13.30 32.26 -1.20
CA HIS A 346 -13.59 33.71 -1.21
C HIS A 346 -14.10 34.21 0.14
N ARG A 347 -13.73 35.44 0.52
CA ARG A 347 -13.99 36.05 1.85
C ARG A 347 -15.46 36.26 2.25
N GLY A 348 -16.40 35.99 1.35
CA GLY A 348 -17.85 36.02 1.63
C GLY A 348 -18.50 34.64 1.75
N GLN A 349 -17.77 33.56 1.50
CA GLN A 349 -18.32 32.20 1.59
C GLN A 349 -18.40 31.75 3.06
N SER A 350 -19.48 31.07 3.42
CA SER A 350 -19.66 30.48 4.76
C SER A 350 -18.51 29.54 5.13
N GLU A 351 -18.05 28.76 4.15
CA GLU A 351 -16.90 27.87 4.27
C GLU A 351 -15.59 28.62 4.60
N TYR A 352 -15.31 29.73 3.92
CA TYR A 352 -14.14 30.56 4.23
C TYR A 352 -14.20 31.05 5.68
N THR A 353 -15.36 31.53 6.13
CA THR A 353 -15.56 32.01 7.51
C THR A 353 -15.38 30.88 8.51
N ALA A 354 -15.97 29.71 8.26
CA ALA A 354 -15.85 28.53 9.12
C ALA A 354 -14.39 28.07 9.27
N VAL A 355 -13.59 28.11 8.20
CA VAL A 355 -12.15 27.78 8.27
C VAL A 355 -11.37 28.90 8.97
N LYS A 356 -11.67 30.17 8.68
CA LYS A 356 -11.03 31.32 9.33
C LYS A 356 -11.24 31.31 10.85
N ASP A 357 -12.44 30.99 11.33
CA ASP A 357 -12.78 31.06 12.75
C ASP A 357 -12.00 30.04 13.60
N LYS A 358 -11.55 28.95 12.96
CA LYS A 358 -10.62 27.97 13.56
C LYS A 358 -9.23 28.56 13.88
N PHE A 359 -8.88 29.71 13.29
CA PHE A 359 -7.63 30.45 13.56
C PHE A 359 -7.85 31.68 14.45
N SER A 360 -9.02 31.83 15.08
CA SER A 360 -9.36 32.96 15.95
C SER A 360 -8.35 33.18 17.08
N GLN A 361 -7.84 32.11 17.70
CA GLN A 361 -6.83 32.18 18.76
C GLN A 361 -5.56 32.94 18.35
N ILE A 362 -5.20 32.93 17.05
CA ILE A 362 -3.98 33.55 16.53
C ILE A 362 -4.23 34.80 15.69
N SER A 363 -5.49 35.27 15.60
CA SER A 363 -5.88 36.36 14.70
C SER A 363 -5.29 37.73 15.09
N HIS A 364 -4.86 37.89 16.34
CA HIS A 364 -4.21 39.08 16.87
C HIS A 364 -2.76 39.21 16.37
N SER A 365 -2.07 38.08 16.16
CA SER A 365 -0.67 38.04 15.73
C SER A 365 -0.51 37.82 14.23
N PHE A 366 -1.50 37.20 13.58
CA PHE A 366 -1.42 36.82 12.17
C PHE A 366 -2.62 37.29 11.35
N LYS A 367 -2.37 37.54 10.06
CA LYS A 367 -3.37 37.86 9.04
C LYS A 367 -3.46 36.72 8.03
N ILE A 368 -4.66 36.18 7.83
CA ILE A 368 -4.94 35.23 6.75
C ILE A 368 -4.86 35.95 5.41
N ARG A 369 -4.00 35.45 4.52
CA ARG A 369 -3.84 35.95 3.15
C ARG A 369 -4.79 35.25 2.20
N LYS A 370 -4.81 33.92 2.25
CA LYS A 370 -5.71 33.06 1.49
C LYS A 370 -6.00 31.75 2.22
N ILE A 371 -7.13 31.15 1.89
CA ILE A 371 -7.56 29.81 2.28
C ILE A 371 -7.83 29.07 0.98
N GLU A 372 -7.29 27.87 0.85
CA GLU A 372 -7.43 27.03 -0.33
C GLU A 372 -7.98 25.67 0.10
N ARG A 373 -9.11 25.23 -0.46
CA ARG A 373 -9.61 23.87 -0.30
C ARG A 373 -8.83 22.94 -1.22
N ILE A 374 -8.37 21.82 -0.67
CA ILE A 374 -7.71 20.77 -1.45
C ILE A 374 -8.79 19.78 -1.86
N GLN A 375 -8.89 19.52 -3.17
CA GLN A 375 -9.77 18.49 -3.72
C GLN A 375 -8.90 17.44 -4.38
N ASN A 376 -8.52 16.41 -3.63
CA ASN A 376 -7.72 15.29 -4.14
C ASN A 376 -8.57 14.02 -4.06
N ARG A 377 -9.02 13.52 -5.21
CA ARG A 377 -9.97 12.40 -5.28
C ARG A 377 -9.38 11.11 -4.71
N PHE A 378 -8.11 10.82 -5.00
CA PHE A 378 -7.46 9.60 -4.51
C PHE A 378 -7.24 9.63 -3.00
N LEU A 379 -6.72 10.73 -2.46
CA LEU A 379 -6.53 10.87 -1.02
C LEU A 379 -7.86 10.81 -0.27
N TRP A 380 -8.91 11.45 -0.81
CA TRP A 380 -10.25 11.40 -0.22
C TRP A 380 -10.81 9.98 -0.20
N GLN A 381 -10.68 9.22 -1.29
CA GLN A 381 -11.14 7.85 -1.37
C GLN A 381 -10.41 6.94 -0.37
N SER A 382 -9.08 6.99 -0.34
CA SER A 382 -8.29 6.22 0.62
C SER A 382 -8.65 6.56 2.07
N TYR A 383 -8.82 7.85 2.36
CA TYR A 383 -9.25 8.34 3.67
C TYR A 383 -10.63 7.80 4.08
N GLN A 384 -11.62 7.87 3.19
CA GLN A 384 -12.99 7.42 3.48
C GLN A 384 -13.08 5.90 3.66
N VAL A 385 -12.30 5.12 2.90
CA VAL A 385 -12.20 3.66 3.13
C VAL A 385 -11.62 3.39 4.52
N LYS A 386 -10.54 4.08 4.90
CA LYS A 386 -9.92 3.91 6.22
C LYS A 386 -10.87 4.34 7.35
N LYS A 387 -11.66 5.40 7.14
CA LYS A 387 -12.68 5.87 8.08
C LYS A 387 -13.73 4.78 8.32
N LYS A 388 -14.32 4.23 7.26
CA LYS A 388 -15.32 3.15 7.37
C LYS A 388 -14.75 1.92 8.09
N GLN A 389 -13.51 1.53 7.77
CA GLN A 389 -12.83 0.44 8.47
C GLN A 389 -12.66 0.72 9.96
N MET A 390 -12.28 1.95 10.34
CA MET A 390 -12.11 2.35 11.74
C MET A 390 -13.44 2.43 12.48
N ASP A 391 -14.50 2.93 11.82
CA ASP A 391 -15.86 2.97 12.37
C ASP A 391 -16.37 1.55 12.71
N ILE A 392 -16.11 0.58 11.83
CA ILE A 392 -16.42 -0.84 12.09
C ILE A 392 -15.54 -1.39 13.21
N LYS A 393 -14.21 -1.17 13.15
CA LYS A 393 -13.25 -1.70 14.13
C LYS A 393 -13.56 -1.23 15.55
N ASN A 394 -13.91 0.04 15.72
CA ASN A 394 -14.12 0.64 17.03
C ASN A 394 -15.58 0.56 17.51
N GLY A 395 -16.51 0.17 16.64
CA GLY A 395 -17.93 0.07 16.98
C GLY A 395 -18.61 1.43 17.22
N HIS A 396 -18.00 2.53 16.78
CA HIS A 396 -18.54 3.89 16.87
C HIS A 396 -18.01 4.78 15.74
N THR A 397 -18.68 5.90 15.48
CA THR A 397 -18.33 6.83 14.39
C THR A 397 -17.53 8.07 14.83
N ASN A 398 -17.27 8.22 16.13
CA ASN A 398 -16.50 9.32 16.70
C ASN A 398 -14.97 9.11 16.57
N ASN A 399 -14.51 8.82 15.35
CA ASN A 399 -13.11 8.49 15.07
C ASN A 399 -12.34 9.64 14.42
N GLU A 400 -13.01 10.73 14.03
CA GLU A 400 -12.44 11.82 13.26
C GLU A 400 -12.31 13.10 14.09
N LYS A 401 -11.16 13.78 13.98
CA LYS A 401 -10.94 15.13 14.49
C LYS A 401 -10.41 16.03 13.39
N LEU A 402 -10.79 17.30 13.45
CA LEU A 402 -10.20 18.34 12.61
C LEU A 402 -9.03 18.98 13.36
N LEU A 403 -7.81 18.81 12.84
CA LEU A 403 -6.57 19.21 13.49
C LEU A 403 -5.71 20.10 12.56
N PHE A 404 -4.60 20.61 13.08
CA PHE A 404 -3.71 21.53 12.37
C PHE A 404 -2.33 20.93 12.11
N HIS A 405 -1.75 21.25 10.96
CA HIS A 405 -0.38 20.86 10.62
C HIS A 405 0.39 22.02 9.98
N GLY A 406 1.36 22.57 10.70
CA GLY A 406 2.29 23.57 10.17
C GLY A 406 3.37 22.92 9.29
N THR A 407 3.68 23.52 8.14
CA THR A 407 4.75 23.04 7.26
C THR A 407 5.49 24.19 6.56
N ASP A 408 6.59 23.87 5.89
CA ASP A 408 7.35 24.80 5.05
C ASP A 408 6.75 24.92 3.63
N ALA A 409 7.15 25.96 2.90
CA ALA A 409 6.63 26.23 1.56
C ALA A 409 6.95 25.13 0.53
N ALA A 410 8.10 24.48 0.65
CA ALA A 410 8.58 23.50 -0.32
C ALA A 410 7.88 22.15 -0.16
N SER A 411 7.37 21.84 1.03
CA SER A 411 6.61 20.62 1.31
C SER A 411 5.15 20.66 0.80
N VAL A 412 4.60 21.85 0.50
CA VAL A 412 3.19 22.02 0.09
C VAL A 412 2.80 21.20 -1.15
N PRO A 413 3.53 21.24 -2.28
CA PRO A 413 3.14 20.46 -3.47
C PRO A 413 3.07 18.96 -3.19
N GLN A 414 4.00 18.44 -2.39
CA GLN A 414 4.04 17.03 -2.02
C GLN A 414 2.85 16.64 -1.15
N ILE A 415 2.52 17.46 -0.13
CA ILE A 415 1.38 17.17 0.75
C ILE A 415 0.05 17.25 0.00
N ASN A 416 -0.11 18.23 -0.89
CA ASN A 416 -1.33 18.35 -1.69
C ASN A 416 -1.57 17.13 -2.61
N GLN A 417 -0.50 16.60 -3.21
CA GLN A 417 -0.60 15.53 -4.19
C GLN A 417 -0.60 14.14 -3.54
N HIS A 418 0.23 13.93 -2.53
CA HIS A 418 0.52 12.60 -1.95
C HIS A 418 0.12 12.46 -0.48
N GLY A 419 -0.41 13.52 0.14
CA GLY A 419 -0.80 13.50 1.55
C GLY A 419 0.39 13.60 2.51
N PHE A 420 0.16 13.23 3.77
CA PHE A 420 1.21 13.28 4.80
C PHE A 420 2.02 11.99 4.77
N ASN A 421 3.34 12.12 4.86
CA ASN A 421 4.25 10.97 4.85
C ASN A 421 5.09 10.95 6.12
N ARG A 422 4.89 9.91 6.93
CA ARG A 422 5.59 9.72 8.22
C ARG A 422 7.11 9.59 8.09
N SER A 423 7.64 9.28 6.91
CA SER A 423 9.09 9.19 6.67
C SER A 423 9.80 10.55 6.84
N PHE A 424 9.04 11.65 6.83
CA PHE A 424 9.54 12.99 7.18
C PHE A 424 9.40 13.33 8.68
N ALA A 425 8.88 12.41 9.49
CA ALA A 425 8.79 12.57 10.94
C ALA A 425 10.17 12.72 11.57
N GLY A 426 10.29 13.61 12.57
CA GLY A 426 11.52 13.81 13.34
C GLY A 426 12.31 15.07 13.02
N LYS A 427 11.95 15.87 12.00
CA LYS A 427 12.55 17.21 11.79
C LYS A 427 12.42 18.12 13.02
N ASN A 428 11.40 17.90 13.85
CA ASN A 428 11.06 18.77 14.99
C ASN A 428 10.90 18.04 16.35
N ALA A 429 11.57 16.90 16.54
CA ALA A 429 11.47 15.96 17.67
C ALA A 429 10.22 15.05 17.64
N ALA A 430 10.44 13.75 17.86
CA ALA A 430 9.45 12.67 17.77
C ALA A 430 9.13 12.11 19.17
N CYS A 431 8.75 12.98 20.10
CA CYS A 431 8.65 12.70 21.54
C CYS A 431 7.59 11.63 21.90
N TYR A 432 6.59 11.48 21.04
CA TYR A 432 5.41 10.62 21.26
C TYR A 432 5.28 9.49 20.23
N GLY A 433 6.24 9.39 19.29
CA GLY A 433 6.25 8.36 18.26
C GLY A 433 6.81 8.88 16.92
N ARG A 434 7.28 7.97 16.07
CA ARG A 434 7.76 8.27 14.71
C ARG A 434 6.61 8.23 13.71
N GLY A 435 5.68 9.18 13.89
CA GLY A 435 4.52 9.36 13.03
C GLY A 435 4.34 10.81 12.60
N THR A 436 3.23 11.10 11.92
CA THR A 436 2.87 12.46 11.54
C THR A 436 2.12 13.14 12.67
N TYR A 437 2.56 14.34 13.03
CA TYR A 437 2.04 15.13 14.15
C TYR A 437 0.97 16.12 13.70
N PHE A 438 -0.10 16.23 14.48
CA PHE A 438 -1.19 17.18 14.29
C PHE A 438 -1.53 17.86 15.61
N ALA A 439 -1.68 19.18 15.59
CA ALA A 439 -2.03 19.96 16.76
C ALA A 439 -3.53 20.18 16.87
N VAL A 440 -4.03 20.18 18.11
CA VAL A 440 -5.41 20.59 18.42
C VAL A 440 -5.58 22.10 18.23
N ASP A 441 -4.58 22.89 18.62
CA ASP A 441 -4.62 24.35 18.47
C ASP A 441 -3.76 24.84 17.31
N ALA A 442 -4.31 25.79 16.54
CA ALA A 442 -3.61 26.44 15.44
C ALA A 442 -2.35 27.19 15.90
N SER A 443 -2.34 27.69 17.14
CA SER A 443 -1.21 28.40 17.76
C SER A 443 0.05 27.55 17.83
N TYR A 444 -0.08 26.25 18.13
CA TYR A 444 1.03 25.32 18.13
C TYR A 444 1.62 25.19 16.73
N SER A 445 0.76 24.95 15.73
CA SER A 445 1.18 24.85 14.32
C SER A 445 1.73 26.17 13.75
N ALA A 446 1.36 27.31 14.33
CA ALA A 446 1.85 28.63 13.94
C ALA A 446 3.27 28.95 14.44
N ASN A 447 3.87 28.12 15.29
CA ASN A 447 5.28 28.31 15.66
C ASN A 447 6.20 28.24 14.42
N ASP A 448 7.22 29.10 14.35
CA ASP A 448 8.18 29.18 13.22
C ASP A 448 8.95 27.86 13.01
N LYS A 449 9.04 27.00 14.03
CA LYS A 449 9.60 25.66 13.94
C LYS A 449 8.80 24.73 13.03
N TYR A 450 7.47 24.85 13.01
CA TYR A 450 6.58 23.95 12.27
C TYR A 450 6.13 24.57 10.95
N SER A 451 5.61 25.80 10.99
CA SER A 451 5.20 26.54 9.79
C SER A 451 6.27 27.54 9.37
N ILE A 452 7.37 27.05 8.81
CA ILE A 452 8.56 27.86 8.48
C ILE A 452 8.16 29.01 7.52
N PRO A 453 8.42 30.28 7.88
CA PRO A 453 8.13 31.41 7.00
C PRO A 453 8.93 31.33 5.69
N ASP A 454 8.32 31.67 4.55
CA ASP A 454 9.08 31.85 3.30
C ASP A 454 9.86 33.18 3.27
N SER A 455 10.55 33.44 2.15
CA SER A 455 11.22 34.71 1.88
C SER A 455 10.33 35.95 1.95
N LYS A 456 9.00 35.80 1.92
CA LYS A 456 8.02 36.89 2.09
C LYS A 456 7.37 36.89 3.48
N GLY A 457 7.91 36.13 4.44
CA GLY A 457 7.39 35.98 5.80
C GLY A 457 6.04 35.25 5.89
N ARG A 458 5.64 34.51 4.85
CA ARG A 458 4.36 33.80 4.81
C ARG A 458 4.50 32.40 5.41
N LYS A 459 3.48 31.95 6.14
CA LYS A 459 3.45 30.65 6.86
C LYS A 459 2.33 29.77 6.32
N ARG A 460 2.52 28.45 6.35
CA ARG A 460 1.60 27.45 5.77
C ARG A 460 1.11 26.55 6.89
N ILE A 461 -0.21 26.53 7.08
CA ILE A 461 -0.84 25.64 8.06
C ILE A 461 -2.00 24.95 7.36
N TYR A 462 -1.99 23.63 7.39
CA TYR A 462 -3.13 22.83 6.97
C TYR A 462 -4.17 22.73 8.09
N VAL A 463 -5.44 22.70 7.68
CA VAL A 463 -6.55 22.14 8.46
C VAL A 463 -6.83 20.76 7.88
N VAL A 464 -6.82 19.75 8.74
CA VAL A 464 -6.68 18.35 8.36
C VAL A 464 -7.76 17.52 9.04
N ARG A 465 -8.46 16.67 8.28
CA ARG A 465 -9.29 15.62 8.87
C ARG A 465 -8.38 14.46 9.24
N VAL A 466 -8.34 14.10 10.52
CA VAL A 466 -7.46 13.06 11.06
C VAL A 466 -8.32 12.02 11.75
N LEU A 467 -8.16 10.76 11.34
CA LEU A 467 -8.82 9.64 12.01
C LEU A 467 -8.06 9.29 13.28
N THR A 468 -8.34 9.98 14.38
CA THR A 468 -7.65 9.73 15.66
C THR A 468 -8.09 8.42 16.30
N GLY A 469 -9.31 7.96 16.01
CA GLY A 469 -9.89 6.73 16.57
C GLY A 469 -9.79 6.64 18.08
N ASP A 470 -9.59 5.42 18.58
CA ASP A 470 -9.21 5.19 19.97
C ASP A 470 -7.72 5.50 20.14
N TYR A 471 -7.39 6.37 21.09
CA TYR A 471 -6.01 6.83 21.29
C TYR A 471 -5.52 6.62 22.72
N THR A 472 -4.19 6.57 22.86
CA THR A 472 -3.52 6.45 24.16
C THR A 472 -2.27 7.32 24.25
N HIS A 473 -1.59 7.34 25.39
CA HIS A 473 -0.39 8.14 25.59
C HIS A 473 0.77 7.64 24.70
N GLY A 474 1.39 8.55 23.95
CA GLY A 474 2.51 8.23 23.06
C GLY A 474 3.86 8.19 23.78
N GLN A 475 4.84 7.50 23.20
CA GLN A 475 6.19 7.41 23.75
C GLN A 475 7.24 7.53 22.65
N THR A 476 8.42 8.03 23.03
CA THR A 476 9.53 8.20 22.09
C THR A 476 9.95 6.84 21.53
N GLY A 477 10.13 6.77 20.21
CA GLY A 477 10.61 5.57 19.52
C GLY A 477 9.52 4.62 19.02
N MET A 478 8.24 4.85 19.35
CA MET A 478 7.13 4.08 18.77
C MET A 478 7.12 4.17 17.24
N LEU A 479 6.95 3.04 16.55
CA LEU A 479 6.80 2.96 15.09
C LEU A 479 5.34 2.71 14.66
N THR A 480 4.54 2.21 15.57
CA THR A 480 3.11 1.91 15.44
C THR A 480 2.43 2.24 16.77
N PRO A 481 1.10 2.42 16.79
CA PRO A 481 0.36 2.50 18.05
C PRO A 481 0.56 1.25 18.90
N PRO A 482 0.48 1.36 20.24
CA PRO A 482 0.55 0.21 21.13
C PRO A 482 -0.74 -0.64 21.06
N SER A 483 -0.65 -1.88 21.52
CA SER A 483 -1.80 -2.77 21.70
C SER A 483 -2.71 -2.28 22.83
N LYS A 484 -4.03 -2.48 22.69
CA LYS A 484 -5.02 -2.20 23.75
C LYS A 484 -4.95 -3.21 24.89
N ASN A 485 -4.58 -4.45 24.58
CA ASN A 485 -4.43 -5.55 25.52
C ASN A 485 -3.07 -6.24 25.33
N SER A 486 -2.42 -6.63 26.43
CA SER A 486 -1.15 -7.37 26.41
C SER A 486 -1.27 -8.74 25.73
N ASP A 487 -2.45 -9.35 25.81
CA ASP A 487 -2.68 -10.73 25.38
C ASP A 487 -3.11 -10.83 23.90
N ASN A 488 -3.54 -9.71 23.30
CA ASN A 488 -3.90 -9.62 21.89
C ASN A 488 -3.11 -8.49 21.20
N THR A 489 -1.96 -8.84 20.63
CA THR A 489 -1.08 -7.88 19.94
C THR A 489 -1.67 -7.31 18.65
N LYS A 490 -2.78 -7.86 18.13
CA LYS A 490 -3.44 -7.39 16.91
C LYS A 490 -4.47 -6.29 17.18
N ASP A 491 -5.02 -6.21 18.39
CA ASP A 491 -5.92 -5.12 18.77
C ASP A 491 -5.10 -3.91 19.25
N THR A 492 -4.97 -2.92 18.37
CA THR A 492 -4.13 -1.73 18.57
C THR A 492 -4.98 -0.47 18.64
N TYR A 493 -4.49 0.50 19.41
CA TYR A 493 -4.98 1.88 19.33
C TYR A 493 -4.79 2.43 17.91
N ASP A 494 -5.55 3.45 17.54
CA ASP A 494 -5.50 4.08 16.22
C ASP A 494 -4.46 5.19 16.13
N SER A 495 -4.27 5.92 17.23
CA SER A 495 -3.30 7.00 17.32
C SER A 495 -2.76 7.14 18.74
N VAL A 496 -1.78 8.02 18.92
CA VAL A 496 -1.28 8.39 20.25
C VAL A 496 -1.32 9.90 20.47
N THR A 497 -1.37 10.31 21.72
CA THR A 497 -1.47 11.70 22.16
C THR A 497 -0.40 12.05 23.19
N ASP A 498 -0.20 13.33 23.45
CA ASP A 498 0.65 13.84 24.54
C ASP A 498 -0.02 13.72 25.92
N ASP A 499 -1.33 13.91 25.98
CA ASP A 499 -2.15 13.73 27.19
C ASP A 499 -3.49 13.11 26.79
N ILE A 500 -3.91 12.06 27.50
CA ILE A 500 -5.15 11.33 27.19
C ILE A 500 -6.42 12.08 27.64
N ASN A 501 -6.30 12.91 28.68
CA ASN A 501 -7.41 13.65 29.27
C ASN A 501 -7.58 15.01 28.61
N GLN A 502 -6.47 15.66 28.23
CA GLN A 502 -6.45 16.96 27.55
C GLN A 502 -5.45 16.98 26.38
N PRO A 503 -5.75 16.25 25.30
CA PRO A 503 -4.84 16.13 24.16
C PRO A 503 -4.57 17.49 23.51
N LYS A 504 -3.30 17.80 23.27
CA LYS A 504 -2.87 18.96 22.47
C LYS A 504 -2.28 18.52 21.13
N LEU A 505 -1.80 17.28 21.05
CA LEU A 505 -1.19 16.69 19.87
C LEU A 505 -1.74 15.30 19.62
N PHE A 506 -1.93 14.95 18.35
CA PHE A 506 -2.15 13.58 17.92
C PHE A 506 -1.04 13.16 16.96
N VAL A 507 -0.63 11.90 17.08
CA VAL A 507 0.35 11.26 16.21
C VAL A 507 -0.28 10.03 15.57
N ILE A 508 -0.34 10.05 14.25
CA ILE A 508 -0.79 8.91 13.45
C ILE A 508 0.40 8.22 12.80
N PHE A 509 0.28 6.92 12.57
CA PHE A 509 1.36 6.11 12.01
C PHE A 509 1.02 5.55 10.63
N SER A 510 -0.16 5.85 10.07
CA SER A 510 -0.56 5.46 8.73
C SER A 510 -0.76 6.70 7.85
N ASP A 511 -0.20 6.68 6.65
CA ASP A 511 -0.19 7.85 5.74
C ASP A 511 -1.60 8.19 5.20
N TYR A 512 -2.51 7.21 5.13
CA TYR A 512 -3.89 7.39 4.66
C TYR A 512 -4.91 7.71 5.79
N GLN A 513 -4.44 7.92 7.02
CA GLN A 513 -5.27 8.23 8.19
C GLN A 513 -5.55 9.74 8.34
N ALA A 514 -5.03 10.56 7.42
CA ALA A 514 -5.25 12.01 7.39
C ALA A 514 -5.52 12.54 5.96
N TYR A 515 -6.49 13.45 5.84
CA TYR A 515 -6.81 14.15 4.60
C TYR A 515 -6.55 15.65 4.75
N PRO A 516 -5.64 16.26 3.97
CA PRO A 516 -5.42 17.70 3.99
C PRO A 516 -6.63 18.40 3.35
N GLU A 517 -7.49 19.01 4.15
CA GLU A 517 -8.75 19.58 3.64
C GLU A 517 -8.58 21.02 3.18
N TYR A 518 -7.87 21.84 3.97
CA TYR A 518 -7.58 23.23 3.64
C TYR A 518 -6.13 23.58 3.87
N LEU A 519 -5.56 24.42 3.00
CA LEU A 519 -4.29 25.09 3.21
C LEU A 519 -4.53 26.57 3.51
N VAL A 520 -4.05 27.03 4.66
CA VAL A 520 -4.13 28.44 5.07
C VAL A 520 -2.76 29.09 4.96
N THR A 521 -2.69 30.19 4.20
CA THR A 521 -1.49 31.03 4.12
C THR A 521 -1.63 32.24 5.03
N LEU A 522 -0.75 32.34 6.01
CA LEU A 522 -0.71 33.43 7.01
C LEU A 522 0.48 34.36 6.75
N SER A 523 0.40 35.60 7.24
CA SER A 523 1.55 36.47 7.48
C SER A 523 1.48 37.03 8.88
N LYS A 524 2.61 37.43 9.48
CA LYS A 524 2.58 38.30 10.66
C LYS A 524 1.82 39.60 10.32
N ARG A 525 1.14 40.15 11.32
CA ARG A 525 0.43 41.43 11.20
C ARG A 525 1.37 42.61 11.19
#